data_AF-A0A7X7ABJ7-F1
#
_entry.id   AF-A0A7X7ABJ7-F1
#
_cell.length_a   1.000
_cell.length_b   1.000
_cell.length_c   1.000
_cell.angle_alpha   90.00
_cell.angle_beta   90.00
_cell.angle_gamma   90.00
#
_symmetry.space_group_name_H-M   'P 1'
#
loop_
_entity.id
_entity.type
_entity.pdbx_description
1 polymer ?
#
loop_
_entity_poly.entity_id
_entity_poly.type
_entity_poly.pdbx_seq_one_letter_code
_entity_poly.pdbx_strand_id
1 'polypeptide(L)' 'MKSATIQLDTLTCPSCTQKIEGALKSMDGIAKDTAEVLFNSSRVKFDFDEDKVSIKEVETALDKLGFDVLKSRVK' A
#
# COMPACT_ATOMS: atom_id res chain seq x y z
N MET A 1 9.47 13.28 1.94
CA MET A 1 9.10 11.85 1.92
C MET A 1 8.63 11.44 3.30
N LYS A 2 7.54 10.71 3.36
CA LYS A 2 6.91 10.16 4.56
C LYS A 2 6.78 8.65 4.46
N SER A 3 6.70 7.97 5.60
CA SER A 3 6.50 6.52 5.63
C SER A 3 5.06 6.18 5.99
N ALA A 4 4.41 5.35 5.19
CA ALA A 4 3.07 4.85 5.45
C ALA A 4 3.09 3.38 5.87
N THR A 5 2.12 3.01 6.70
CA THR A 5 1.75 1.61 6.92
C THR A 5 0.23 1.49 6.83
N ILE A 6 -0.24 0.64 5.92
CA ILE A 6 -1.66 0.36 5.71
C ILE A 6 -1.94 -1.07 6.20
N GLN A 7 -2.96 -1.22 7.02
CA GLN A 7 -3.55 -2.49 7.41
C GLN A 7 -4.68 -2.81 6.44
N LEU A 8 -4.56 -3.95 5.78
CA LEU A 8 -5.58 -4.54 4.93
C LEU A 8 -6.37 -5.61 5.71
N ASP A 9 -7.47 -6.04 5.12
CA ASP A 9 -8.14 -7.29 5.47
C ASP A 9 -7.21 -8.51 5.30
N THR A 10 -7.68 -9.69 5.70
CA THR A 10 -6.85 -10.90 5.72
C THR A 10 -6.39 -11.27 4.31
N LEU A 11 -5.09 -11.11 4.04
CA LEU A 11 -4.48 -11.60 2.80
C LEU A 11 -4.44 -13.15 2.82
N THR A 12 -5.23 -13.78 1.96
CA THR A 12 -5.37 -15.25 1.90
C THR A 12 -4.64 -15.89 0.73
N CYS A 13 -4.19 -15.11 -0.26
CA CYS A 13 -3.53 -15.63 -1.45
C CYS A 13 -2.12 -15.02 -1.62
N PRO A 14 -1.05 -15.83 -1.64
CA PRO A 14 0.32 -15.33 -1.85
C PRO A 14 0.51 -14.52 -3.14
N SER A 15 -0.31 -14.79 -4.16
CA SER A 15 -0.28 -14.03 -5.42
C SER A 15 -0.83 -12.61 -5.29
N CYS A 16 -1.62 -12.29 -4.26
CA CYS A 16 -2.13 -10.94 -4.01
C CYS A 16 -1.02 -9.95 -3.66
N THR A 17 0.05 -10.42 -3.02
CA THR A 17 1.23 -9.62 -2.67
C THR A 17 1.80 -8.91 -3.90
N GLN A 18 2.00 -9.65 -5.00
CA GLN A 18 2.55 -9.09 -6.23
C GLN A 18 1.63 -8.04 -6.87
N LYS A 19 0.31 -8.24 -6.80
CA LYS A 19 -0.67 -7.26 -7.30
C LYS A 19 -0.61 -5.95 -6.51
N ILE A 20 -0.55 -6.04 -5.19
CA ILE A 20 -0.47 -4.87 -4.30
C ILE A 20 0.84 -4.10 -4.54
N GLU A 21 1.98 -4.78 -4.53
CA GLU A 21 3.27 -4.14 -4.78
C GLU A 21 3.34 -3.52 -6.18
N GLY A 22 2.83 -4.23 -7.19
CA GLY A 22 2.78 -3.72 -8.56
C GLY A 22 1.97 -2.43 -8.65
N ALA A 23 0.80 -2.39 -8.03
CA ALA A 23 -0.05 -1.20 -8.00
C ALA A 23 0.64 -0.02 -7.32
N LEU A 24 1.25 -0.22 -6.15
CA LEU A 24 1.98 0.84 -5.45
C LEU A 24 3.17 1.36 -6.28
N LYS A 25 3.94 0.46 -6.90
CA LYS A 25 5.09 0.83 -7.74
C LYS A 25 4.69 1.56 -9.03
N SER A 26 3.43 1.47 -9.44
CA SER A 26 2.87 2.19 -10.58
C SER A 26 2.36 3.59 -10.24
N MET A 27 2.16 3.92 -8.97
CA MET A 27 1.71 5.26 -8.56
C MET A 27 2.89 6.25 -8.58
N ASP A 28 2.67 7.44 -9.14
CA ASP A 28 3.64 8.53 -9.02
C ASP A 28 3.70 9.01 -7.57
N GLY A 29 4.89 9.34 -7.08
CA GLY A 29 5.13 9.71 -5.69
C GLY A 29 5.42 8.55 -4.73
N ILE A 30 5.24 7.28 -5.12
CA ILE A 30 5.68 6.12 -4.31
C ILE A 30 7.16 5.81 -4.57
N ALA A 31 7.94 5.66 -3.50
CA ALA A 31 9.31 5.15 -3.59
C ALA A 31 9.29 3.64 -3.81
N LYS A 32 9.46 3.22 -5.08
CA LYS A 32 9.22 1.83 -5.54
C LYS A 32 9.96 0.76 -4.75
N ASP A 33 11.19 1.04 -4.33
CA ASP A 33 12.04 0.08 -3.60
C ASP A 33 11.63 -0.10 -2.13
N THR A 34 10.71 0.75 -1.63
CA THR A 34 10.23 0.71 -0.25
C THR A 34 8.86 0.04 -0.11
N ALA A 35 8.20 -0.26 -1.23
CA ALA A 35 6.89 -0.90 -1.25
C ALA A 35 7.02 -2.39 -0.90
N GLU A 36 6.62 -2.73 0.33
CA GLU A 36 6.72 -4.08 0.91
C GLU A 36 5.37 -4.53 1.46
N VAL A 37 4.95 -5.75 1.12
CA VAL A 37 3.74 -6.38 1.66
C VAL A 37 4.12 -7.44 2.71
N LEU A 38 3.74 -7.17 3.96
CA LEU A 38 3.87 -8.06 5.10
C LEU A 38 2.68 -9.03 5.17
N PHE A 39 2.68 -10.04 4.30
CA PHE A 39 1.60 -11.02 4.11
C PHE A 39 1.03 -11.58 5.43
N ASN A 40 1.88 -12.09 6.32
CA ASN A 40 1.46 -12.69 7.59
C ASN A 40 0.71 -11.73 8.52
N SER A 41 0.91 -10.42 8.37
CA SER A 41 0.22 -9.40 9.17
C SER A 41 -0.81 -8.61 8.39
N SER A 42 -1.01 -8.93 7.11
CA SER A 42 -1.86 -8.18 6.18
C SER A 42 -1.59 -6.68 6.20
N ARG A 43 -0.29 -6.31 6.20
CA ARG A 43 0.15 -4.91 6.20
C ARG A 43 0.96 -4.59 4.97
N VAL A 44 0.88 -3.33 4.55
CA VAL A 44 1.68 -2.80 3.45
C VAL A 44 2.45 -1.59 3.95
N LYS A 45 3.74 -1.53 3.65
CA LYS A 45 4.63 -0.43 4.00
C LYS A 45 5.21 0.17 2.74
N PHE A 46 5.36 1.47 2.72
CA PHE A 46 5.97 2.20 1.62
C PHE A 46 6.30 3.63 2.06
N ASP A 47 7.28 4.22 1.41
CA ASP A 47 7.57 5.63 1.50
C ASP A 47 6.95 6.36 0.30
N PHE A 48 6.46 7.57 0.55
CA PHE A 48 5.79 8.37 -0.46
C PHE A 48 6.09 9.87 -0.35
N ASP A 49 5.90 10.57 -1.45
CA ASP A 49 5.98 12.01 -1.57
C ASP A 49 4.56 12.61 -1.43
N GLU A 50 4.32 13.28 -0.30
CA GLU A 50 3.01 13.84 0.03
C GLU A 50 2.57 14.99 -0.89
N ASP A 51 3.50 15.60 -1.63
CA ASP A 51 3.21 16.63 -2.63
C ASP A 51 2.71 16.01 -3.95
N LYS A 52 2.93 14.70 -4.15
CA LYS A 52 2.56 13.97 -5.38
C LYS A 52 1.41 13.00 -5.20
N VAL A 53 1.33 12.35 -4.04
CA VAL A 53 0.31 11.35 -3.75
C VAL A 53 -0.11 11.42 -2.29
N SER A 54 -1.41 11.41 -2.05
CA SER A 54 -1.97 11.35 -0.71
C SER A 54 -2.21 9.91 -0.25
N ILE A 55 -2.22 9.70 1.06
CA ILE A 55 -2.53 8.37 1.62
C ILE A 55 -3.90 7.86 1.17
N LYS A 56 -4.88 8.76 1.02
CA LYS A 56 -6.24 8.42 0.57
C LYS A 56 -6.29 7.93 -0.87
N GLU A 57 -5.43 8.46 -1.74
CA GLU A 57 -5.32 7.97 -3.12
C GLU A 57 -4.77 6.55 -3.15
N VAL A 58 -3.80 6.26 -2.28
CA VAL A 58 -3.26 4.91 -2.13
C VAL A 58 -4.33 3.95 -1.59
N GLU A 59 -5.06 4.35 -0.55
CA GLU A 59 -6.19 3.57 -0.02
C GLU A 59 -7.22 3.26 -1.10
N THR A 60 -7.62 4.29 -1.86
CA THR A 60 -8.58 4.14 -2.97
C THR A 60 -8.06 3.19 -4.06
N ALA A 61 -6.75 3.20 -4.34
CA ALA A 61 -6.15 2.28 -5.30
C ALA A 61 -6.19 0.84 -4.80
N LEU A 62 -5.97 0.61 -3.50
CA LEU A 62 -6.07 -0.71 -2.87
C LEU A 62 -7.51 -1.23 -2.83
N ASP A 63 -8.47 -0.37 -2.46
CA ASP A 63 -9.90 -0.72 -2.48
C ASP A 63 -10.37 -1.10 -3.90
N LYS A 64 -9.93 -0.37 -4.93
CA LYS A 64 -10.23 -0.68 -6.34
C LYS A 64 -9.67 -2.03 -6.81
N LEU A 65 -8.62 -2.53 -6.16
CA LEU A 65 -8.08 -3.86 -6.42
C LEU A 65 -8.82 -4.96 -5.64
N GLY A 66 -9.75 -4.58 -4.76
CA GLY A 66 -10.53 -5.48 -3.92
C GLY A 66 -9.89 -5.79 -2.58
N PHE A 67 -9.00 -4.91 -2.07
CA PHE A 67 -8.42 -5.05 -0.74
C PHE A 67 -8.96 -3.97 0.18
N ASP A 68 -9.76 -4.36 1.18
CA ASP A 68 -10.35 -3.40 2.11
C ASP A 68 -9.28 -2.82 3.05
N VAL A 69 -9.20 -1.49 3.11
CA VAL A 69 -8.33 -0.81 4.07
C VAL A 69 -8.99 -0.71 5.44
N LEU A 70 -8.39 -1.35 6.45
CA LEU A 70 -8.86 -1.29 7.83
C LEU A 70 -8.30 -0.09 8.61
N LYS A 71 -7.04 0.28 8.34
CA LYS A 71 -6.35 1.37 9.04
C LYS A 71 -5.13 1.84 8.28
N SER A 72 -4.88 3.13 8.25
CA SER A 72 -3.61 3.70 7.81
C SER A 72 -2.89 4.45 8.93
N ARG A 73 -1.56 4.47 8.86
CA ARG A 73 -0.69 5.29 9.71
C ARG A 73 0.38 5.91 8.83
N VAL A 74 0.50 7.23 8.88
CA VAL A 74 1.60 7.98 8.26
C VAL A 74 2.55 8.43 9.37
N LYS A 75 3.86 8.30 9.13
CA LYS A 75 4.95 8.80 9.97
C LYS A 75 5.70 9.91 9.25
#